data_AF-A0A4Q5QP14-F1
#
_entry.id   AF-A0A4Q5QP14-F1
#
_cell.length_a   1.000
_cell.length_b   1.000
_cell.length_c   1.000
_cell.angle_alpha   90.00
_cell.angle_beta   90.00
_cell.angle_gamma   90.00
#
_symmetry.space_group_name_H-M   'P 1'
#
loop_
_entity.id
_entity.type
_entity.pdbx_description
1 polymer ?
#
loop_
_entity_poly.entity_id
_entity_poly.type
_entity_poly.pdbx_seq_one_letter_code
_entity_poly.pdbx_strand_id
1 'polypeptide(L)'
;MKSMNLFNDNAGIVRETKEITLLLLIAIFFVTYYLPLPPIVNNIVIVLFAVSCFRFNTWKEKLQLLRDRPAIWFIIAFYVFQVISMFISDDREKGLQYLQVRIPLLLFPVSLGLITLRNALKIRVYLIYALITTVAAVFCLASSLIIYYQTGDSGFIYNDSLSAAIDKQSVYFSLMVNIAIFSYGYLLTKKYLRASFRIIAIGAIAFLMIIQFMLASRMEIIFLYTSAIAFVLHHFFVKMKNRKAGYL
;
A
#
# COMPACT_ATOMS: atom_id res chain seq x y z
N MET A 1 -10.85 27.09 14.15
CA MET A 1 -10.03 25.89 13.89
C MET A 1 -9.80 25.78 12.38
N LYS A 2 -8.67 26.30 11.87
CA LYS A 2 -8.37 26.31 10.42
C LYS A 2 -8.16 24.85 10.00
N SER A 3 -8.99 24.32 9.10
CA SER A 3 -8.78 22.97 8.59
C SER A 3 -7.37 22.90 8.01
N MET A 4 -6.56 21.98 8.54
CA MET A 4 -5.15 21.88 8.18
C MET A 4 -5.08 21.24 6.79
N ASN A 5 -5.22 22.06 5.74
CA ASN A 5 -5.10 21.60 4.36
C ASN A 5 -3.66 21.11 4.11
N LEU A 6 -3.51 19.78 4.09
CA LEU A 6 -2.26 19.05 3.86
C LEU A 6 -1.76 19.19 2.42
N PHE A 7 -2.70 19.42 1.50
CA PHE A 7 -2.47 19.40 0.06
C PHE A 7 -2.37 20.82 -0.52
N ASN A 8 -1.62 20.93 -1.61
CA ASN A 8 -1.60 22.12 -2.44
C ASN A 8 -2.77 22.13 -3.44
N ASP A 9 -3.05 23.26 -4.08
CA ASP A 9 -4.20 23.42 -5.00
C ASP A 9 -4.17 22.42 -6.17
N ASN A 10 -2.97 21.98 -6.55
CA ASN A 10 -2.72 20.98 -7.59
C ASN A 10 -3.24 19.57 -7.27
N ALA A 11 -3.56 19.26 -6.00
CA ALA A 11 -4.02 17.93 -5.60
C ALA A 11 -5.52 17.71 -5.86
N GLY A 12 -6.29 18.77 -6.14
CA GLY A 12 -7.74 18.70 -6.32
C GLY A 12 -8.52 18.37 -5.05
N ILE A 13 -9.83 18.59 -5.11
CA ILE A 13 -10.74 18.42 -3.95
C ILE A 13 -11.56 17.15 -4.15
N VAL A 14 -11.57 16.28 -3.14
CA VAL A 14 -12.55 15.18 -3.02
C VAL A 14 -13.79 15.76 -2.36
N ARG A 15 -14.89 15.84 -3.11
CA ARG A 15 -16.16 16.40 -2.62
C ARG A 15 -17.29 15.38 -2.58
N GLU A 16 -17.21 14.32 -3.38
CA GLU A 16 -18.30 13.36 -3.48
C GLU A 16 -18.32 12.43 -2.28
N THR A 17 -19.50 12.24 -1.68
CA THR A 17 -19.69 11.36 -0.51
C THR A 17 -19.16 9.95 -0.77
N LYS A 18 -19.34 9.42 -1.99
CA LYS A 18 -18.83 8.11 -2.40
C LYS A 18 -17.30 8.02 -2.30
N GLU A 19 -16.59 9.06 -2.75
CA GLU A 19 -15.11 9.13 -2.68
C GLU A 19 -14.63 9.19 -1.23
N ILE A 20 -15.33 9.94 -0.38
CA ILE A 20 -15.03 10.03 1.06
C ILE A 20 -15.25 8.67 1.75
N THR A 21 -16.38 8.01 1.49
CA THR A 21 -16.66 6.67 2.03
C THR A 21 -15.60 5.67 1.58
N LEU A 22 -15.21 5.69 0.30
CA LEU A 22 -14.16 4.81 -0.21
C LEU A 22 -12.82 5.07 0.47
N LEU A 23 -12.43 6.34 0.62
CA LEU A 23 -11.20 6.73 1.30
C LEU A 23 -11.18 6.28 2.77
N LEU A 24 -12.31 6.42 3.47
CA LEU A 24 -12.44 5.96 4.84
C LEU A 24 -12.34 4.44 4.95
N LEU A 25 -12.98 3.68 4.05
CA LEU A 25 -12.86 2.22 4.00
C LEU A 25 -11.42 1.78 3.71
N ILE A 26 -10.71 2.48 2.83
CA ILE A 26 -9.28 2.22 2.55
C ILE A 26 -8.44 2.50 3.81
N ALA A 27 -8.70 3.59 4.52
CA ALA A 27 -7.99 3.90 5.76
C ALA A 27 -8.22 2.82 6.82
N ILE A 28 -9.48 2.40 7.03
CA ILE A 28 -9.83 1.33 7.96
C ILE A 28 -9.18 0.02 7.55
N PHE A 29 -9.19 -0.32 6.25
CA PHE A 29 -8.52 -1.52 5.73
C PHE A 29 -7.04 -1.53 6.09
N PHE A 30 -6.31 -0.44 5.82
CA PHE A 30 -4.90 -0.38 6.15
C PHE A 30 -4.63 -0.39 7.66
N VAL A 31 -5.44 0.30 8.47
CA VAL A 31 -5.30 0.25 9.94
C VAL A 31 -5.53 -1.18 10.46
N THR A 32 -6.62 -1.83 10.04
CA THR A 32 -6.94 -3.20 10.45
C THR A 32 -5.94 -4.22 9.95
N TYR A 33 -5.27 -3.97 8.81
CA TYR A 33 -4.20 -4.82 8.30
C TYR A 33 -2.97 -4.86 9.21
N TYR A 34 -2.60 -3.73 9.82
CA TYR A 34 -1.46 -3.65 10.74
C TYR A 34 -1.78 -4.12 12.17
N LEU A 35 -3.05 -4.21 12.54
CA LEU A 35 -3.41 -4.71 13.85
C LEU A 35 -3.41 -6.24 13.86
N PRO A 36 -2.96 -6.89 14.95
CA PRO A 36 -3.03 -8.34 15.13
C PRO A 36 -4.47 -8.77 15.46
N LEU A 37 -5.41 -8.43 14.58
CA LEU A 37 -6.83 -8.76 14.71
C LEU A 37 -7.17 -10.09 14.03
N PRO A 38 -8.27 -10.74 14.44
CA PRO A 38 -8.79 -11.90 13.73
C PRO A 38 -8.99 -11.60 12.24
N PRO A 39 -8.59 -12.52 11.32
CA PRO A 39 -8.71 -12.32 9.87
C PRO A 39 -10.13 -11.94 9.39
N ILE A 40 -11.16 -12.32 10.16
CA ILE A 40 -12.57 -12.02 9.90
C ILE A 40 -12.81 -10.51 9.77
N VAL A 41 -12.18 -9.68 10.62
CA VAL A 41 -12.39 -8.22 10.60
C VAL A 41 -11.92 -7.64 9.27
N ASN A 42 -10.71 -8.03 8.84
CA ASN A 42 -10.16 -7.58 7.57
C ASN A 42 -11.03 -8.04 6.39
N ASN A 43 -11.49 -9.30 6.40
CA ASN A 43 -12.38 -9.82 5.36
C ASN A 43 -13.69 -9.03 5.24
N ILE A 44 -14.33 -8.66 6.36
CA ILE A 44 -15.54 -7.83 6.36
C ILE A 44 -15.25 -6.47 5.73
N VAL A 45 -14.14 -5.82 6.10
CA VAL A 45 -13.74 -4.52 5.53
C VAL A 45 -13.51 -4.63 4.03
N ILE A 46 -12.86 -5.70 3.55
CA ILE A 46 -12.64 -5.94 2.12
C ILE A 46 -13.96 -6.14 1.37
N VAL A 47 -14.91 -6.88 1.94
CA VAL A 47 -16.23 -7.07 1.32
C VAL A 47 -16.98 -5.74 1.25
N LEU A 48 -17.01 -4.96 2.33
CA LEU A 48 -17.61 -3.63 2.35
C LEU A 48 -16.95 -2.69 1.34
N PHE A 49 -15.62 -2.75 1.24
CA PHE A 49 -14.83 -2.03 0.26
C PHE A 49 -15.22 -2.41 -1.17
N ALA A 50 -15.28 -3.71 -1.47
CA ALA A 50 -15.68 -4.23 -2.78
C ALA A 50 -17.09 -3.77 -3.16
N VAL A 51 -18.06 -3.91 -2.23
CA VAL A 51 -19.44 -3.44 -2.42
C VAL A 51 -19.50 -1.93 -2.67
N SER A 52 -18.68 -1.14 -1.96
CA SER A 52 -18.57 0.30 -2.17
C SER A 52 -18.04 0.63 -3.58
N CYS A 53 -17.03 -0.10 -4.07
CA CYS A 53 -16.50 0.03 -5.43
C CYS A 53 -17.58 -0.22 -6.49
N PHE A 54 -18.57 -1.09 -6.23
CA PHE A 54 -19.66 -1.32 -7.18
C PHE A 54 -20.50 -0.06 -7.45
N ARG A 55 -20.51 0.94 -6.56
CA ARG A 55 -21.32 2.18 -6.70
C ARG A 55 -20.68 3.30 -7.53
N PHE A 56 -19.43 3.14 -7.96
CA PHE A 56 -18.67 4.18 -8.66
C PHE A 56 -18.99 4.27 -10.15
N ASN A 57 -18.96 3.13 -10.85
CA ASN A 57 -19.06 3.08 -12.31
C ASN A 57 -20.27 2.28 -12.78
N THR A 58 -20.74 2.58 -13.99
CA THR A 58 -21.77 1.78 -14.66
C THR A 58 -21.23 0.41 -15.06
N TRP A 59 -22.11 -0.58 -15.24
CA TRP A 59 -21.70 -1.93 -15.65
C TRP A 59 -20.95 -1.95 -17.00
N LYS A 60 -21.35 -1.09 -17.95
CA LYS A 60 -20.68 -0.97 -19.24
C LYS A 60 -19.24 -0.49 -19.10
N GLU A 61 -19.00 0.54 -18.29
CA GLU A 61 -17.65 1.05 -18.02
C GLU A 61 -16.78 0.01 -17.30
N LYS A 62 -17.34 -0.75 -16.35
CA LYS A 62 -16.59 -1.82 -15.67
C LYS A 62 -16.14 -2.91 -16.64
N LEU A 63 -17.01 -3.32 -17.56
CA LEU A 63 -16.68 -4.32 -18.58
C LEU A 63 -15.60 -3.80 -19.54
N GLN A 64 -15.67 -2.52 -19.89
CA GLN A 64 -14.63 -1.86 -20.68
C GLN A 64 -13.30 -1.82 -19.93
N LEU A 65 -13.28 -1.42 -18.66
CA LEU A 65 -12.07 -1.39 -17.83
C LEU A 65 -11.46 -2.79 -17.64
N LEU A 66 -12.29 -3.82 -17.51
CA LEU A 66 -11.84 -5.21 -17.43
C LEU A 66 -11.13 -5.61 -18.73
N ARG A 67 -11.64 -5.19 -19.89
CA ARG A 67 -11.01 -5.44 -21.19
C ARG A 67 -9.71 -4.66 -21.37
N ASP A 68 -9.66 -3.42 -20.91
CA ASP A 68 -8.51 -2.53 -21.07
C ASP A 68 -7.33 -2.88 -20.12
N ARG A 69 -7.58 -3.64 -19.05
CA ARG A 69 -6.60 -3.95 -18.01
C ARG A 69 -6.29 -5.47 -17.97
N PRO A 70 -5.37 -5.97 -18.82
CA PRO A 70 -5.06 -7.40 -18.91
C PRO A 70 -4.52 -8.00 -17.60
N ALA A 71 -3.92 -7.17 -16.73
CA ALA A 71 -3.49 -7.61 -15.40
C ALA A 71 -4.64 -8.16 -14.55
N ILE A 72 -5.86 -7.61 -14.68
CA ILE A 72 -7.03 -8.10 -13.93
C ILE A 72 -7.41 -9.50 -14.42
N TRP A 73 -7.35 -9.74 -15.73
CA TRP A 73 -7.59 -11.07 -16.30
C TRP A 73 -6.61 -12.11 -15.77
N PHE A 74 -5.33 -11.75 -15.65
CA PHE A 74 -4.33 -12.67 -15.10
C PHE A 74 -4.64 -13.04 -13.64
N ILE A 75 -5.03 -12.05 -12.82
CA ILE A 75 -5.40 -12.30 -11.41
C ILE A 75 -6.64 -13.19 -11.32
N ILE A 76 -7.67 -12.91 -12.13
CA ILE A 76 -8.89 -13.73 -12.19
C ILE A 76 -8.55 -15.16 -12.64
N ALA A 77 -7.80 -15.31 -13.72
CA ALA A 77 -7.40 -16.61 -14.25
C ALA A 77 -6.58 -17.42 -13.23
N PHE A 78 -5.64 -16.76 -12.54
CA PHE A 78 -4.85 -17.39 -11.48
C PHE A 78 -5.72 -17.85 -10.31
N TYR A 79 -6.73 -17.07 -9.92
CA TYR A 79 -7.66 -17.49 -8.89
C TYR A 79 -8.57 -18.63 -9.34
N VAL A 80 -9.11 -18.57 -10.56
CA VAL A 80 -9.92 -19.66 -11.14
C VAL A 80 -9.13 -20.96 -11.20
N PHE A 81 -7.84 -20.89 -11.58
CA PHE A 81 -6.95 -22.04 -11.55
C PHE A 81 -6.84 -22.66 -10.16
N GLN A 82 -6.74 -21.85 -9.10
CA GLN A 82 -6.74 -22.36 -7.72
C GLN A 82 -8.06 -23.00 -7.31
N VAL A 83 -9.19 -22.44 -7.76
CA VAL A 83 -10.52 -23.03 -7.53
C VAL A 83 -10.62 -24.40 -8.20
N ILE A 84 -10.18 -24.52 -9.45
CA ILE A 84 -10.13 -25.80 -10.17
C ILE A 84 -9.22 -26.79 -9.43
N SER A 85 -8.04 -26.36 -8.99
CA SER A 85 -7.12 -27.18 -8.21
C SER A 85 -7.75 -27.69 -6.91
N MET A 86 -8.59 -26.89 -6.25
CA MET A 86 -9.32 -27.32 -5.05
C MET A 86 -10.31 -28.45 -5.34
N PHE A 87 -11.02 -28.40 -6.48
CA PHE A 87 -12.00 -29.43 -6.84
C PHE A 87 -11.36 -30.77 -7.25
N ILE A 88 -10.14 -30.73 -7.79
CA ILE A 88 -9.38 -31.91 -8.19
C ILE A 88 -8.68 -32.57 -6.98
N SER A 89 -8.33 -31.79 -5.96
CA SER A 89 -7.64 -32.27 -4.76
C SER A 89 -8.52 -33.19 -3.91
N ASP A 90 -7.90 -34.23 -3.33
CA ASP A 90 -8.57 -35.15 -2.39
C ASP A 90 -8.96 -34.44 -1.08
N ASP A 91 -8.13 -33.50 -0.62
CA ASP A 91 -8.37 -32.72 0.59
C ASP A 91 -9.07 -31.39 0.28
N ARG A 92 -10.39 -31.48 0.07
CA ARG A 92 -11.23 -30.31 -0.25
C ARG A 92 -11.34 -29.32 0.90
N GLU A 93 -11.27 -29.81 2.15
CA GLU A 93 -11.42 -28.96 3.33
C GLU A 93 -10.22 -28.01 3.48
N LYS A 94 -8.98 -28.53 3.37
CA LYS A 94 -7.79 -27.67 3.34
C LYS A 94 -7.78 -26.76 2.13
N GLY A 95 -8.21 -27.26 0.98
CA GLY A 95 -8.33 -26.45 -0.25
C GLY A 95 -9.25 -25.23 -0.05
N LEU A 96 -10.40 -25.43 0.60
CA LEU A 96 -11.34 -24.35 0.91
C LEU A 96 -10.75 -23.32 1.88
N GLN A 97 -10.04 -23.78 2.92
CA GLN A 97 -9.34 -22.89 3.85
C GLN A 97 -8.30 -22.03 3.13
N TYR A 98 -7.52 -22.60 2.20
CA TYR A 98 -6.56 -21.81 1.40
C TYR A 98 -7.23 -20.80 0.49
N LEU A 99 -8.35 -21.15 -0.15
CA LEU A 99 -9.13 -20.21 -0.95
C LEU A 99 -9.64 -19.06 -0.09
N GLN A 100 -10.18 -19.36 1.10
CA GLN A 100 -10.73 -18.34 2.00
C GLN A 100 -9.69 -17.26 2.37
N VAL A 101 -8.45 -17.67 2.63
CA VAL A 101 -7.35 -16.74 2.94
C VAL A 101 -6.91 -15.93 1.71
N ARG A 102 -7.15 -16.44 0.49
CA ARG A 102 -6.74 -15.81 -0.78
C ARG A 102 -7.83 -14.98 -1.45
N ILE A 103 -9.11 -15.12 -1.05
CA ILE A 103 -10.22 -14.28 -1.53
C ILE A 103 -9.88 -12.78 -1.44
N PRO A 104 -9.33 -12.25 -0.33
CA PRO A 104 -8.81 -10.89 -0.24
C PRO A 104 -7.91 -10.45 -1.40
N LEU A 105 -6.98 -11.33 -1.81
CA LEU A 105 -6.02 -11.07 -2.87
C LEU A 105 -6.67 -11.01 -4.25
N LEU A 106 -7.86 -11.58 -4.43
CA LEU A 106 -8.66 -11.41 -5.65
C LEU A 106 -9.56 -10.18 -5.55
N LEU A 107 -10.36 -10.11 -4.49
CA LEU A 107 -11.40 -9.08 -4.34
C LEU A 107 -10.80 -7.68 -4.35
N PHE A 108 -9.67 -7.47 -3.67
CA PHE A 108 -9.07 -6.15 -3.57
C PHE A 108 -8.60 -5.59 -4.93
N PRO A 109 -7.70 -6.26 -5.69
CA PRO A 109 -7.26 -5.74 -6.99
C PRO A 109 -8.36 -5.73 -8.05
N VAL A 110 -9.31 -6.68 -8.02
CA VAL A 110 -10.44 -6.65 -8.97
C VAL A 110 -11.35 -5.46 -8.66
N SER A 111 -11.68 -5.22 -7.39
CA SER A 111 -12.57 -4.10 -7.01
C SER A 111 -11.94 -2.75 -7.33
N LEU A 112 -10.65 -2.56 -7.03
CA LEU A 112 -9.91 -1.35 -7.42
C LEU A 112 -9.67 -1.25 -8.93
N GLY A 113 -9.45 -2.39 -9.58
CA GLY A 113 -9.19 -2.49 -11.00
C GLY A 113 -10.40 -2.14 -11.86
N LEU A 114 -11.61 -2.32 -11.35
CA LEU A 114 -12.86 -2.03 -12.05
C LEU A 114 -13.39 -0.61 -11.82
N ILE A 115 -12.64 0.25 -11.13
CA ILE A 115 -13.04 1.64 -10.91
C ILE A 115 -12.09 2.65 -11.58
N THR A 116 -12.68 3.76 -12.01
CA THR A 116 -11.96 4.95 -12.49
C THR A 116 -11.77 5.92 -11.33
N LEU A 117 -10.61 5.84 -10.69
CA LEU A 117 -10.25 6.73 -9.60
C LEU A 117 -9.78 8.09 -10.14
N ARG A 118 -10.41 9.17 -9.67
CA ARG A 118 -9.90 10.53 -9.88
C ARG A 118 -8.50 10.68 -9.28
N ASN A 119 -7.66 11.49 -9.92
CA ASN A 119 -6.29 11.71 -9.46
C ASN A 119 -6.24 12.24 -8.01
N ALA A 120 -7.18 13.12 -7.65
CA ALA A 120 -7.31 13.68 -6.31
C ALA A 120 -7.53 12.63 -5.21
N LEU A 121 -8.22 11.53 -5.53
CA LEU A 121 -8.44 10.43 -4.61
C LEU A 121 -7.20 9.55 -4.51
N LYS A 122 -6.54 9.23 -5.64
CA LYS A 122 -5.28 8.46 -5.66
C LYS A 122 -4.20 9.10 -4.78
N ILE A 123 -4.04 10.42 -4.90
CA ILE A 123 -3.09 11.21 -4.12
C ILE A 123 -3.36 11.08 -2.61
N ARG A 124 -4.64 11.13 -2.21
CA ARG A 124 -5.03 10.96 -0.80
C ARG A 124 -4.80 9.54 -0.29
N VAL A 125 -5.08 8.52 -1.12
CA VAL A 125 -4.82 7.12 -0.79
C VAL A 125 -3.32 6.89 -0.54
N TYR A 126 -2.44 7.42 -1.40
CA TYR A 126 -0.99 7.33 -1.19
C TYR A 126 -0.55 7.97 0.12
N LEU A 127 -1.10 9.14 0.46
CA LEU A 127 -0.75 9.80 1.71
C LEU A 127 -1.24 9.02 2.93
N ILE A 128 -2.49 8.55 2.92
CA ILE A 128 -3.08 7.77 4.01
C ILE A 128 -2.30 6.49 4.24
N TYR A 129 -2.02 5.75 3.17
CA TYR A 129 -1.24 4.53 3.24
C TYR A 129 0.15 4.77 3.84
N ALA A 130 0.84 5.82 3.37
CA ALA A 130 2.17 6.17 3.84
C ALA A 130 2.15 6.58 5.33
N LEU A 131 1.17 7.40 5.74
CA LEU A 131 1.00 7.83 7.13
C LEU A 131 0.70 6.65 8.06
N ILE A 132 -0.25 5.78 7.70
CA ILE A 132 -0.58 4.60 8.50
C ILE A 132 0.64 3.69 8.67
N THR A 133 1.39 3.48 7.58
CA THR A 133 2.62 2.67 7.62
C THR A 133 3.69 3.30 8.51
N THR A 134 3.88 4.63 8.46
CA THR A 134 4.79 5.34 9.37
C THR A 134 4.36 5.20 10.83
N VAL A 135 3.06 5.33 11.13
CA VAL A 135 2.54 5.15 12.49
C VAL A 135 2.75 3.71 12.96
N ALA A 136 2.48 2.72 12.11
CA ALA A 136 2.73 1.31 12.42
C ALA A 136 4.22 1.05 12.69
N ALA A 137 5.12 1.65 11.92
CA ALA A 137 6.57 1.54 12.14
C ALA A 137 7.03 2.19 13.45
N VAL A 138 6.47 3.36 13.81
CA VAL A 138 6.72 3.99 15.11
C VAL A 138 6.24 3.09 16.25
N PHE A 139 5.04 2.50 16.11
CA PHE A 139 4.49 1.57 17.11
C PHE A 139 5.36 0.32 17.27
N CYS A 140 5.79 -0.30 16.17
CA CYS A 140 6.70 -1.46 16.17
C CYS A 140 8.02 -1.14 16.87
N LEU A 141 8.63 -0.01 16.54
CA LEU A 141 9.88 0.44 17.16
C LEU A 141 9.70 0.71 18.65
N ALA A 142 8.64 1.41 19.05
CA ALA A 142 8.35 1.70 20.46
C ALA A 142 8.15 0.40 21.26
N SER A 143 7.36 -0.54 20.73
CA SER A 143 7.13 -1.84 21.38
C SER A 143 8.44 -2.64 21.52
N SER A 144 9.27 -2.64 20.48
CA SER A 144 10.54 -3.37 20.49
C SER A 144 11.56 -2.75 21.46
N LEU A 145 11.58 -1.42 21.58
CA LEU A 145 12.39 -0.71 22.56
C LEU A 145 11.96 -1.04 23.99
N ILE A 146 10.65 -1.13 24.27
CA ILE A 146 10.16 -1.52 25.60
C ILE A 146 10.66 -2.92 25.97
N ILE A 147 10.57 -3.88 25.04
CA ILE A 147 11.05 -5.25 25.26
C ILE A 147 12.57 -5.27 25.45
N TYR A 148 13.31 -4.50 24.66
CA TYR A 148 14.76 -4.34 24.81
C TYR A 148 15.14 -3.82 26.19
N TYR A 149 14.45 -2.80 26.72
CA TYR A 149 14.72 -2.29 28.06
C TYR A 149 14.44 -3.30 29.17
N GLN A 150 13.50 -4.23 28.94
CA GLN A 150 13.16 -5.28 29.91
C GLN A 150 14.11 -6.47 29.87
N THR A 151 14.55 -6.87 28.67
CA THR A 151 15.36 -8.08 28.45
C THR A 151 16.86 -7.81 28.39
N GLY A 152 17.27 -6.60 28.00
CA GLY A 152 18.65 -6.25 27.68
C GLY A 152 19.16 -6.84 26.36
N ASP A 153 18.32 -7.55 25.60
CA ASP A 153 18.72 -8.23 24.37
C ASP A 153 18.43 -7.39 23.12
N SER A 154 19.49 -6.91 22.48
CA SER A 154 19.42 -6.13 21.24
C SER A 154 18.79 -6.87 20.06
N GLY A 155 18.68 -8.20 20.12
CA GLY A 155 18.04 -9.02 19.08
C GLY A 155 16.56 -8.67 18.85
N PHE A 156 15.88 -8.08 19.84
CA PHE A 156 14.47 -7.67 19.70
C PHE A 156 14.26 -6.44 18.81
N ILE A 157 15.32 -5.69 18.52
CA ILE A 157 15.26 -4.46 17.73
C ILE A 157 15.36 -4.77 16.21
N TYR A 158 15.68 -6.01 15.83
CA TYR A 158 15.95 -6.39 14.45
C TYR A 158 15.01 -7.48 13.94
N ASN A 159 14.86 -7.53 12.61
CA ASN A 159 14.20 -8.62 11.88
C ASN A 159 12.74 -8.84 12.33
N ASP A 160 12.27 -10.09 12.36
CA ASP A 160 10.90 -10.46 12.72
C ASP A 160 10.51 -10.03 14.14
N SER A 161 11.48 -9.85 15.04
CA SER A 161 11.23 -9.33 16.39
C SER A 161 10.71 -7.90 16.36
N LEU A 162 11.20 -7.07 15.43
CA LEU A 162 10.76 -5.68 15.27
C LEU A 162 9.29 -5.62 14.84
N SER A 163 8.85 -6.54 13.99
CA SER A 163 7.47 -6.63 13.49
C SER A 163 6.58 -7.58 14.29
N ALA A 164 7.07 -8.16 15.39
CA ALA A 164 6.30 -9.06 16.23
C ALA A 164 5.04 -8.38 16.80
N ALA A 165 5.12 -7.08 17.09
CA ALA A 165 4.00 -6.29 17.62
C ALA A 165 2.76 -6.23 16.69
N ILE A 166 2.96 -6.44 15.38
CA ILE A 166 1.90 -6.43 14.38
C ILE A 166 1.56 -7.84 13.86
N ASP A 167 2.24 -8.88 14.38
CA ASP A 167 2.08 -10.28 13.95
C ASP A 167 2.22 -10.43 12.42
N LYS A 168 3.27 -9.82 11.87
CA LYS A 168 3.65 -9.92 10.45
C LYS A 168 5.13 -10.25 10.34
N GLN A 169 5.47 -11.04 9.33
CA GLN A 169 6.87 -11.29 8.96
C GLN A 169 7.53 -10.00 8.47
N SER A 170 8.80 -9.83 8.83
CA SER A 170 9.62 -8.65 8.49
C SER A 170 9.64 -8.37 7.00
N VAL A 171 9.65 -9.41 6.15
CA VAL A 171 9.65 -9.28 4.68
C VAL A 171 8.39 -8.56 4.19
N TYR A 172 7.20 -8.96 4.67
CA TYR A 172 5.95 -8.31 4.26
C TYR A 172 5.88 -6.88 4.78
N PHE A 173 6.33 -6.65 6.01
CA PHE A 173 6.32 -5.30 6.56
C PHE A 173 7.30 -4.39 5.82
N SER A 174 8.46 -4.91 5.45
CA SER A 174 9.49 -4.23 4.67
C SER A 174 8.99 -3.85 3.27
N LEU A 175 8.23 -4.73 2.60
CA LEU A 175 7.55 -4.39 1.35
C LEU A 175 6.58 -3.21 1.53
N MET A 176 5.81 -3.20 2.62
CA MET A 176 4.88 -2.10 2.88
C MET A 176 5.61 -0.78 3.15
N VAL A 177 6.72 -0.83 3.90
CA VAL A 177 7.62 0.31 4.13
C VAL A 177 8.16 0.85 2.80
N ASN A 178 8.59 -0.02 1.88
CA ASN A 178 9.04 0.35 0.54
C ASN A 178 7.95 1.09 -0.25
N ILE A 179 6.72 0.57 -0.27
CA ILE A 179 5.59 1.22 -0.95
C ILE A 179 5.28 2.58 -0.30
N ALA A 180 5.41 2.72 1.02
CA ALA A 180 5.21 3.98 1.72
C ALA A 180 6.28 5.01 1.36
N ILE A 181 7.55 4.60 1.28
CA ILE A 181 8.66 5.45 0.81
C ILE A 181 8.40 5.93 -0.62
N PHE A 182 8.00 5.04 -1.55
CA PHE A 182 7.67 5.44 -2.92
C PHE A 182 6.45 6.35 -2.98
N SER A 183 5.44 6.13 -2.12
CA SER A 183 4.25 6.97 -2.03
C SER A 183 4.62 8.39 -1.61
N TYR A 184 5.44 8.56 -0.55
CA TYR A 184 5.94 9.88 -0.18
C TYR A 184 6.83 10.50 -1.26
N GLY A 185 7.74 9.72 -1.86
CA GLY A 185 8.61 10.17 -2.94
C GLY A 185 7.81 10.72 -4.12
N TYR A 186 6.79 9.97 -4.58
CA TYR A 186 5.90 10.39 -5.66
C TYR A 186 5.17 11.70 -5.32
N LEU A 187 4.61 11.81 -4.12
CA LEU A 187 3.91 13.01 -3.65
C LEU A 187 4.84 14.24 -3.58
N LEU A 188 6.10 14.04 -3.20
CA LEU A 188 7.13 15.09 -3.14
C LEU A 188 7.60 15.54 -4.52
N THR A 189 7.85 14.61 -5.45
CA THR A 189 8.30 14.90 -6.83
C THR A 189 7.23 15.66 -7.61
N LYS A 190 5.96 15.28 -7.46
CA LYS A 190 4.82 15.96 -8.12
C LYS A 190 4.36 17.23 -7.41
N LYS A 191 4.98 17.60 -6.28
CA LYS A 191 4.65 18.80 -5.49
C LYS A 191 3.16 18.86 -5.06
N TYR A 192 2.55 17.71 -4.78
CA TYR A 192 1.17 17.65 -4.31
C TYR A 192 1.01 18.05 -2.83
N LEU A 193 2.09 17.93 -2.05
CA LEU A 193 2.12 18.31 -0.63
C LEU A 193 2.43 19.80 -0.46
N ARG A 194 1.78 20.43 0.52
CA ARG A 194 2.09 21.80 0.94
C ARG A 194 3.51 21.89 1.52
N ALA A 195 4.19 23.02 1.33
CA ALA A 195 5.58 23.23 1.75
C ALA A 195 5.90 22.77 3.18
N SER A 196 5.07 23.10 4.17
CA SER A 196 5.25 22.69 5.57
C SER A 196 5.27 21.17 5.75
N PHE A 197 4.42 20.45 5.01
CA PHE A 197 4.35 18.99 5.08
C PHE A 197 5.45 18.28 4.30
N ARG A 198 6.17 18.98 3.41
CA ARG A 198 7.28 18.38 2.66
C ARG A 198 8.42 18.00 3.60
N ILE A 199 8.72 18.85 4.58
CA ILE A 199 9.78 18.58 5.57
C ILE A 199 9.39 17.36 6.41
N ILE A 200 8.14 17.28 6.86
CA ILE A 200 7.62 16.13 7.62
C ILE A 200 7.69 14.85 6.79
N ALA A 201 7.29 14.89 5.52
CA ALA A 201 7.37 13.72 4.64
C ALA A 201 8.81 13.27 4.37
N ILE A 202 9.77 14.20 4.23
CA ILE A 202 11.20 13.88 4.11
C ILE A 202 11.71 13.21 5.40
N GLY A 203 11.35 13.76 6.57
CA GLY A 203 11.66 13.14 7.86
C GLY A 203 11.07 11.74 8.00
N ALA A 204 9.82 11.54 7.56
CA ALA A 204 9.17 10.24 7.55
C ALA A 204 9.86 9.25 6.62
N ILE A 205 10.29 9.67 5.41
CA ILE A 205 11.09 8.82 4.52
C ILE A 205 12.40 8.42 5.20
N ALA A 206 13.15 9.37 5.78
CA ALA A 206 14.42 9.08 6.45
C ALA A 206 14.23 8.09 7.61
N PHE A 207 13.18 8.28 8.41
CA PHE A 207 12.81 7.33 9.46
C PHE A 207 12.47 5.95 8.91
N LEU A 208 11.63 5.87 7.86
CA LEU A 208 11.25 4.60 7.23
C LEU A 208 12.46 3.88 6.61
N MET A 209 13.45 4.60 6.08
CA MET A 209 14.71 4.01 5.59
C MET A 209 15.49 3.33 6.72
N ILE A 210 15.50 3.91 7.92
CA ILE A 210 16.14 3.30 9.10
C ILE A 210 15.38 2.04 9.50
N ILE A 211 14.05 2.10 9.59
CA ILE A 211 13.21 0.92 9.88
C ILE A 211 13.42 -0.19 8.86
N GLN A 212 13.48 0.16 7.56
CA GLN A 212 13.75 -0.77 6.48
C GLN A 212 15.08 -1.51 6.68
N PHE A 213 16.12 -0.80 7.12
CA PHE A 213 17.41 -1.40 7.44
C PHE A 213 17.33 -2.31 8.67
N MET A 214 16.61 -1.90 9.72
CA MET A 214 16.43 -2.68 10.95
C MET A 214 15.63 -3.97 10.74
N LEU A 215 14.66 -3.96 9.82
CA LEU A 215 13.93 -5.17 9.42
C LEU A 215 14.84 -6.22 8.74
N ALA A 216 16.05 -5.85 8.33
CA ALA A 216 17.09 -6.75 7.82
C ALA A 216 16.69 -7.65 6.64
N SER A 217 15.62 -7.30 5.90
CA SER A 217 15.18 -8.03 4.72
C SER A 217 16.07 -7.70 3.51
N ARG A 218 17.06 -8.56 3.24
CA ARG A 218 18.03 -8.37 2.14
C ARG A 218 17.34 -8.17 0.78
N MET A 219 16.30 -8.96 0.50
CA MET A 219 15.57 -8.91 -0.77
C MET A 219 14.89 -7.55 -0.97
N GLU A 220 14.24 -7.04 0.06
CA GLU A 220 13.51 -5.76 0.00
C GLU A 220 14.45 -4.55 -0.02
N ILE A 221 15.62 -4.66 0.61
CA ILE A 221 16.68 -3.64 0.51
C ILE A 221 17.20 -3.57 -0.93
N ILE A 222 17.54 -4.70 -1.53
CA ILE A 222 17.98 -4.77 -2.94
C ILE A 222 16.89 -4.20 -3.85
N PHE A 223 15.62 -4.55 -3.63
CA PHE A 223 14.49 -4.05 -4.40
C PHE A 223 14.36 -2.52 -4.32
N LEU A 224 14.44 -1.95 -3.12
CA LEU A 224 14.37 -0.50 -2.90
C LEU A 224 15.51 0.25 -3.60
N TYR A 225 16.76 -0.21 -3.44
CA TYR A 225 17.91 0.46 -4.07
C TYR A 225 17.88 0.33 -5.60
N THR A 226 17.54 -0.85 -6.11
CA THR A 226 17.47 -1.09 -7.56
C THR A 226 16.42 -0.21 -8.22
N SER A 227 15.22 -0.12 -7.63
CA SER A 227 14.14 0.72 -8.15
C SER A 227 14.44 2.23 -7.99
N ALA A 228 15.11 2.64 -6.92
CA ALA A 228 15.59 4.02 -6.76
C ALA A 228 16.62 4.40 -7.83
N ILE A 229 17.62 3.54 -8.09
CA ILE A 229 18.63 3.74 -9.13
C ILE A 229 17.96 3.81 -10.51
N ALA A 230 17.07 2.85 -10.82
CA ALA A 230 16.34 2.83 -12.07
C ALA A 230 15.52 4.12 -12.28
N PHE A 231 14.86 4.62 -11.23
CA PHE A 231 14.11 5.87 -11.28
C PHE A 231 15.01 7.08 -11.56
N VAL A 232 16.15 7.19 -10.87
CA VAL A 232 17.12 8.28 -11.07
C VAL A 232 17.69 8.25 -12.48
N LEU A 233 18.11 7.08 -12.96
CA LEU A 233 18.62 6.89 -14.32
C LEU A 233 17.56 7.28 -15.35
N HIS A 234 16.33 6.76 -15.22
CA HIS A 234 15.23 7.10 -16.11
C HIS A 234 14.98 8.61 -16.15
N HIS A 235 14.89 9.26 -14.98
CA HIS A 235 14.68 10.71 -14.90
C HIS A 235 15.84 11.49 -15.54
N PHE A 236 17.08 11.06 -15.33
CA PHE A 236 18.27 11.67 -15.93
C PHE A 236 18.26 11.54 -17.45
N PHE A 237 18.04 10.33 -17.99
CA PHE A 237 18.00 10.10 -19.44
C PHE A 237 16.85 10.83 -20.14
N VAL A 238 15.65 10.85 -19.54
CA VAL A 238 14.51 11.59 -20.09
C VAL A 238 14.81 13.09 -20.12
N LYS A 239 15.37 13.64 -19.03
CA LYS A 239 15.73 15.06 -18.97
C LYS A 239 16.82 15.42 -19.98
N MET A 240 17.82 14.56 -20.17
CA MET A 240 18.84 14.74 -21.20
C MET A 240 18.25 14.69 -22.62
N LYS A 241 17.35 13.75 -22.90
CA LYS A 241 16.66 13.66 -24.19
C LYS A 241 15.85 14.91 -24.49
N ASN A 242 15.09 15.40 -23.50
CA ASN A 242 14.27 16.60 -23.66
C ASN A 242 15.11 17.87 -23.89
N ARG A 243 16.28 17.98 -23.25
CA ARG A 243 17.25 19.06 -23.52
C ARG A 243 17.81 18.99 -24.94
N LYS A 244 18.21 17.81 -25.41
CA LYS A 244 18.72 17.63 -26.79
C LYS A 244 17.66 17.92 -27.85
N ALA A 245 16.39 17.72 -27.54
CA ALA A 245 15.27 17.97 -28.44
C ALA A 245 14.72 19.42 -28.36
N GLY A 246 15.32 20.30 -27.56
CA GLY A 246 14.93 21.71 -27.47
C GLY A 246 13.61 22.00 -26.75
N TYR A 247 13.06 21.04 -25.99
CA TYR A 247 11.80 21.22 -25.25
C TYR A 247 11.98 21.86 -23.85
N LEU A 248 13.22 22.13 -23.43
CA LEU A 248 13.62 22.73 -22.14
C LEU A 248 14.78 23.68 -22.35
#